data_AF-A0A645BQE2-F1
#
_entry.id   AF-A0A645BQE2-F1
#
_cell.length_a   1.000
_cell.length_b   1.000
_cell.length_c   1.000
_cell.angle_alpha   90.00
_cell.angle_beta   90.00
_cell.angle_gamma   90.00
#
_symmetry.space_group_name_H-M   'P 1'
#
loop_
_entity.id
_entity.type
_entity.pdbx_description
1 polymer ?
#
loop_
_entity_poly.entity_id
_entity_poly.type
_entity_poly.pdbx_seq_one_letter_code
_entity_poly.pdbx_strand_id
1 'polypeptide(L)'
;MGIKASATCVMNFDGAKGYLVGKENEGLAAMFVMMNYERLSMGIQGLGASEFAYQNAAQYATDRLQGRSASGVKSPNKVADSILVHGDVRRMLLNARANNEASRAFAVYVGQQLDITKFSTDAEAVKKANDRVALLTPIAKAYLTDTAFNATLDAQMVFGGHGFIREWGMEQCIRDLRISQIYEGTNGVQSQDLIGRKTIKCGGAFIAEYIQEIRDFANSLDADLNFIKDATLDAAAEVESVTQYILQASKENIDFPNAAAVDYLHAVGLLSFSYMFAKIANAAKAKDGEFYQNKLSLALYFVQRILPELAMRITKVKAGAEVVMNFSEDYFTNQA
;
A
#
# COMPACT_ATOMS: atom_id res chain seq x y z
N MET A 1 -1.76 -22.91 -6.17
CA MET A 1 -1.99 -21.54 -5.67
C MET A 1 -3.50 -21.22 -5.71
N GLY A 2 -3.92 -20.01 -5.34
CA GLY A 2 -5.32 -19.61 -5.13
C GLY A 2 -6.10 -19.18 -6.37
N ILE A 3 -7.17 -18.41 -6.17
CA ILE A 3 -8.13 -17.88 -7.17
C ILE A 3 -8.67 -18.95 -8.15
N LYS A 4 -8.84 -20.18 -7.66
CA LYS A 4 -9.10 -21.37 -8.48
C LYS A 4 -10.39 -21.34 -9.29
N ALA A 5 -11.36 -20.51 -8.88
CA ALA A 5 -12.61 -20.32 -9.61
C ALA A 5 -12.46 -19.41 -10.86
N SER A 6 -11.34 -18.69 -10.99
CA SER A 6 -11.02 -17.88 -12.17
C SER A 6 -10.23 -18.70 -13.17
N ALA A 7 -10.86 -19.07 -14.29
CA ALA A 7 -10.20 -19.81 -15.35
C ALA A 7 -9.11 -18.95 -16.01
N THR A 8 -7.84 -19.31 -15.77
CA THR A 8 -6.68 -18.68 -16.42
C THR A 8 -6.22 -19.59 -17.55
N CYS A 9 -6.36 -19.13 -18.79
CA CYS A 9 -6.28 -19.98 -19.98
C CYS A 9 -5.08 -19.62 -20.88
N VAL A 10 -4.60 -20.62 -21.61
CA VAL A 10 -3.85 -20.39 -22.85
C VAL A 10 -4.87 -20.09 -23.95
N MET A 11 -4.70 -18.99 -24.67
CA MET A 11 -5.61 -18.55 -25.73
C MET A 11 -4.94 -18.71 -27.10
N ASN A 12 -5.57 -19.44 -28.02
CA ASN A 12 -5.09 -19.64 -29.40
C ASN A 12 -6.04 -18.93 -30.38
N PHE A 13 -5.49 -18.11 -31.27
CA PHE A 13 -6.25 -17.32 -32.24
C PHE A 13 -5.78 -17.63 -33.68
N ASP A 14 -6.25 -18.74 -34.25
CA ASP A 14 -5.90 -19.16 -35.62
C ASP A 14 -6.98 -18.77 -36.63
N GLY A 15 -6.66 -17.86 -37.55
CA GLY A 15 -7.64 -17.33 -38.52
C GLY A 15 -8.83 -16.63 -37.87
N ALA A 16 -8.70 -16.22 -36.60
CA ALA A 16 -9.75 -15.55 -35.85
C ALA A 16 -10.05 -14.17 -36.45
N LYS A 17 -11.33 -13.85 -36.61
CA LYS A 17 -11.77 -12.55 -37.12
C LYS A 17 -11.57 -11.48 -36.04
N GLY A 18 -10.66 -10.53 -36.27
CA GLY A 18 -10.45 -9.35 -35.43
C GLY A 18 -11.04 -8.08 -36.03
N TYR A 19 -11.23 -7.07 -35.19
CA TYR A 19 -11.62 -5.72 -35.57
C TYR A 19 -10.69 -4.72 -34.90
N LEU A 20 -10.20 -3.74 -35.66
CA LEU A 20 -9.32 -2.70 -35.11
C LEU A 20 -10.11 -1.82 -34.13
N VAL A 21 -9.56 -1.63 -32.94
CA VAL A 21 -10.07 -0.68 -31.93
C VAL A 21 -9.15 0.53 -31.91
N GLY A 22 -9.68 1.71 -32.23
CA GLY A 22 -8.89 2.94 -32.32
C GLY A 22 -8.12 3.06 -33.63
N LYS A 23 -6.89 3.57 -33.57
CA LYS A 23 -6.03 3.80 -34.74
C LYS A 23 -5.03 2.67 -34.93
N GLU A 24 -4.60 2.50 -36.18
CA GLU A 24 -3.55 1.55 -36.53
C GLU A 24 -2.25 1.88 -35.76
N ASN A 25 -1.57 0.84 -35.25
CA ASN A 25 -0.31 0.95 -34.48
C ASN A 25 -0.39 1.68 -33.13
N GLU A 26 -1.58 1.96 -32.59
CA GLU A 26 -1.77 2.62 -31.28
C GLU A 26 -2.30 1.69 -30.17
N GLY A 27 -2.28 0.36 -30.39
CA GLY A 27 -2.88 -0.62 -29.47
C GLY A 27 -2.37 -0.55 -28.02
N LEU A 28 -1.07 -0.32 -27.83
CA LEU A 28 -0.48 -0.21 -26.49
C LEU A 28 -1.00 1.03 -25.74
N ALA A 29 -1.11 2.18 -26.43
CA ALA A 29 -1.63 3.41 -25.85
C ALA A 29 -3.12 3.25 -25.46
N ALA A 30 -3.91 2.58 -26.31
CA ALA A 30 -5.30 2.26 -26.02
C ALA A 30 -5.44 1.35 -24.78
N MET A 31 -4.56 0.35 -24.63
CA MET A 31 -4.56 -0.56 -23.47
C MET A 31 -4.25 0.19 -22.15
N PHE A 32 -3.32 1.15 -22.16
CA PHE A 32 -2.94 1.89 -20.96
C PHE A 32 -4.08 2.71 -20.34
N VAL A 33 -5.09 3.10 -21.14
CA VAL A 33 -6.29 3.78 -20.62
C VAL A 33 -7.04 2.90 -19.63
N MET A 34 -7.16 1.60 -19.93
CA MET A 34 -7.82 0.62 -19.05
C MET A 34 -6.94 0.24 -17.85
N MET A 35 -5.62 0.23 -18.01
CA MET A 35 -4.70 -0.19 -16.95
C MET A 35 -4.80 0.63 -15.66
N ASN A 36 -5.14 1.92 -15.74
CA ASN A 36 -5.28 2.75 -14.53
C ASN A 36 -6.40 2.22 -13.60
N TYR A 37 -7.53 1.81 -14.19
CA TYR A 37 -8.64 1.22 -13.44
C TYR A 37 -8.28 -0.18 -12.93
N GLU A 38 -7.66 -1.01 -13.77
CA GLU A 38 -7.24 -2.36 -13.38
C GLU A 38 -6.25 -2.33 -12.21
N ARG A 39 -5.25 -1.43 -12.26
CA ARG A 39 -4.26 -1.26 -11.19
C ARG A 39 -4.91 -0.86 -9.85
N LEU A 40 -5.87 0.04 -9.87
CA LEU A 40 -6.64 0.39 -8.67
C LEU A 40 -7.47 -0.80 -8.18
N SER A 41 -8.13 -1.52 -9.09
CA SER A 41 -8.90 -2.73 -8.77
C SER A 41 -8.05 -3.79 -8.06
N MET A 42 -6.79 -3.96 -8.47
CA MET A 42 -5.87 -4.90 -7.80
C MET A 42 -5.53 -4.47 -6.37
N GLY A 43 -5.34 -3.17 -6.12
CA GLY A 43 -5.21 -2.63 -4.77
C GLY A 43 -6.45 -2.89 -3.90
N ILE A 44 -7.64 -2.70 -4.47
CA ILE A 44 -8.93 -2.93 -3.80
C ILE A 44 -9.13 -4.42 -3.50
N GLN A 45 -8.76 -5.32 -4.42
CA GLN A 45 -8.75 -6.76 -4.16
C GLN A 45 -7.85 -7.11 -2.97
N GLY A 46 -6.67 -6.47 -2.89
CA GLY A 46 -5.77 -6.55 -1.74
C GLY A 46 -6.45 -6.18 -0.43
N LEU A 47 -7.01 -4.98 -0.40
CA LEU A 47 -7.79 -4.47 0.74
C LEU A 47 -8.94 -5.42 1.13
N GLY A 48 -9.68 -5.94 0.17
CA GLY A 48 -10.82 -6.84 0.41
C GLY A 48 -10.39 -8.12 1.12
N ALA A 49 -9.33 -8.77 0.64
CA ALA A 49 -8.79 -9.98 1.26
C ALA A 49 -8.25 -9.71 2.67
N SER A 50 -7.51 -8.63 2.86
CA SER A 50 -6.95 -8.22 4.15
C SER A 50 -8.04 -7.81 5.16
N GLU A 51 -9.12 -7.18 4.72
CA GLU A 51 -10.26 -6.84 5.58
C GLU A 51 -11.00 -8.09 6.04
N PHE A 52 -11.28 -9.03 5.13
CA PHE A 52 -11.89 -10.31 5.49
C PHE A 52 -11.02 -11.08 6.48
N ALA A 53 -9.71 -11.16 6.22
CA ALA A 53 -8.75 -11.81 7.11
C ALA A 53 -8.74 -11.16 8.51
N TYR A 54 -8.69 -9.83 8.57
CA TYR A 54 -8.72 -9.09 9.83
C TYR A 54 -10.00 -9.36 10.64
N GLN A 55 -11.18 -9.33 10.01
CA GLN A 55 -12.44 -9.52 10.71
C GLN A 55 -12.51 -10.91 11.36
N ASN A 56 -12.09 -11.94 10.63
CA ASN A 56 -12.02 -13.30 11.15
C ASN A 56 -10.99 -13.41 12.29
N ALA A 57 -9.81 -12.80 12.14
CA ALA A 57 -8.77 -12.81 13.18
C ALA A 57 -9.19 -12.08 14.46
N ALA A 58 -9.86 -10.93 14.33
CA ALA A 58 -10.35 -10.16 15.48
C ALA A 58 -11.42 -10.95 16.25
N GLN A 59 -12.35 -11.60 15.55
CA GLN A 59 -13.35 -12.46 16.18
C GLN A 59 -12.69 -13.66 16.87
N TYR A 60 -11.81 -14.37 16.16
CA TYR A 60 -11.07 -15.50 16.73
C TYR A 60 -10.28 -15.12 17.97
N ALA A 61 -9.58 -13.97 17.95
CA ALA A 61 -8.83 -13.49 19.10
C ALA A 61 -9.72 -13.20 20.32
N THR A 62 -10.94 -12.70 20.08
CA THR A 62 -11.92 -12.44 21.12
C THR A 62 -12.34 -13.74 21.83
N ASP A 63 -12.57 -14.80 21.07
CA ASP A 63 -13.11 -16.06 21.59
C ASP A 63 -12.02 -17.01 22.11
N ARG A 64 -10.83 -16.99 21.49
CA ARG A 64 -9.74 -17.91 21.82
C ARG A 64 -9.15 -17.59 23.19
N LEU A 65 -9.29 -18.54 24.11
CA LEU A 65 -8.70 -18.46 25.45
C LEU A 65 -7.34 -19.16 25.49
N GLN A 66 -6.28 -18.44 25.82
CA GLN A 66 -4.95 -19.03 26.01
C GLN A 66 -4.03 -18.11 26.81
N GLY A 67 -3.43 -18.63 27.88
CA GLY A 67 -2.58 -17.87 28.78
C GLY A 67 -3.34 -16.86 29.65
N ARG A 68 -2.60 -16.04 30.39
CA ARG A 68 -3.14 -14.98 31.25
C ARG A 68 -2.49 -13.65 30.91
N SER A 69 -3.22 -12.57 31.15
CA SER A 69 -2.71 -11.20 31.06
C SER A 69 -1.54 -11.00 32.05
N ALA A 70 -0.48 -10.35 31.57
CA ALA A 70 0.65 -9.95 32.41
C ALA A 70 0.27 -8.96 33.52
N SER A 71 -0.82 -8.20 33.33
CA SER A 71 -1.36 -7.25 34.32
C SER A 71 -2.40 -7.87 35.27
N GLY A 72 -2.36 -9.20 35.43
CA GLY A 72 -3.33 -9.96 36.22
C GLY A 72 -4.54 -10.42 35.42
N VAL A 73 -5.28 -11.38 36.00
CA VAL A 73 -6.39 -12.13 35.37
C VAL A 73 -7.50 -11.18 34.89
N LYS A 74 -7.91 -11.32 33.62
CA LYS A 74 -9.00 -10.51 33.03
C LYS A 74 -10.32 -11.27 32.89
N SER A 75 -10.28 -12.60 32.86
CA SER A 75 -11.45 -13.47 32.85
C SER A 75 -11.39 -14.44 34.04
N PRO A 76 -11.77 -14.00 35.27
CA PRO A 76 -11.62 -14.80 36.48
C PRO A 76 -12.39 -16.12 36.45
N ASN A 77 -13.54 -16.13 35.78
CA ASN A 77 -14.43 -17.30 35.71
C ASN A 77 -14.09 -18.27 34.55
N LYS A 78 -13.00 -18.02 33.81
CA LYS A 78 -12.56 -18.85 32.68
C LYS A 78 -11.19 -19.46 32.95
N VAL A 79 -10.86 -20.57 32.29
CA VAL A 79 -9.57 -21.28 32.44
C VAL A 79 -8.36 -20.48 31.94
N ALA A 80 -8.58 -19.54 31.03
CA ALA A 80 -7.58 -18.62 30.48
C ALA A 80 -8.25 -17.30 30.08
N ASP A 81 -7.46 -16.27 29.81
CA ASP A 81 -7.95 -15.02 29.24
C ASP A 81 -8.01 -15.12 27.70
N SER A 82 -8.83 -14.27 27.07
CA SER A 82 -8.79 -14.08 25.62
C SER A 82 -7.37 -13.70 25.18
N ILE A 83 -6.92 -14.19 24.03
CA ILE A 83 -5.59 -13.85 23.51
C ILE A 83 -5.42 -12.35 23.19
N LEU A 84 -6.51 -11.57 23.17
CA LEU A 84 -6.46 -10.10 23.10
C LEU A 84 -5.75 -9.45 24.29
N VAL A 85 -5.48 -10.17 25.39
CA VAL A 85 -4.65 -9.63 26.48
C VAL A 85 -3.18 -9.53 26.10
N HIS A 86 -2.73 -10.24 25.06
CA HIS A 86 -1.34 -10.28 24.64
C HIS A 86 -1.01 -9.12 23.71
N GLY A 87 0.05 -8.38 24.04
CA GLY A 87 0.46 -7.19 23.27
C GLY A 87 0.77 -7.50 21.80
N ASP A 88 1.35 -8.66 21.51
CA ASP A 88 1.69 -9.06 20.14
C ASP A 88 0.45 -9.35 19.28
N VAL A 89 -0.59 -9.98 19.85
CA VAL A 89 -1.88 -10.18 19.16
C VAL A 89 -2.51 -8.84 18.82
N ARG A 90 -2.48 -7.88 19.76
CA ARG A 90 -2.96 -6.52 19.49
C ARG A 90 -2.16 -5.83 18.41
N ARG A 91 -0.82 -5.97 18.42
CA ARG A 91 0.06 -5.40 17.39
C ARG A 91 -0.30 -5.94 16.00
N MET A 92 -0.45 -7.26 15.83
CA MET A 92 -0.84 -7.86 14.55
C MET A 92 -2.21 -7.36 14.07
N LEU A 93 -3.20 -7.31 14.96
CA LEU A 93 -4.53 -6.80 14.63
C LEU A 93 -4.51 -5.29 14.28
N LEU A 94 -3.72 -4.49 15.00
CA LEU A 94 -3.57 -3.05 14.74
C LEU A 94 -2.81 -2.78 13.44
N ASN A 95 -1.79 -3.58 13.10
CA ASN A 95 -1.11 -3.52 11.81
C ASN A 95 -2.10 -3.73 10.65
N ALA A 96 -2.88 -4.81 10.71
CA ALA A 96 -3.88 -5.10 9.68
C ALA A 96 -4.96 -4.01 9.62
N ARG A 97 -5.45 -3.54 10.77
CA ARG A 97 -6.47 -2.48 10.83
C ARG A 97 -5.96 -1.16 10.27
N ALA A 98 -4.75 -0.74 10.65
CA ALA A 98 -4.13 0.50 10.18
C ALA A 98 -3.95 0.45 8.66
N ASN A 99 -3.45 -0.67 8.13
CA ASN A 99 -3.35 -0.90 6.70
C ASN A 99 -4.71 -0.77 6.00
N ASN A 100 -5.73 -1.46 6.48
CA ASN A 100 -7.03 -1.53 5.80
C ASN A 100 -7.73 -0.16 5.78
N GLU A 101 -7.66 0.60 6.87
CA GLU A 101 -8.29 1.91 6.94
C GLU A 101 -7.60 2.93 6.03
N ALA A 102 -6.27 2.99 6.03
CA ALA A 102 -5.52 3.87 5.14
C ALA A 102 -5.65 3.45 3.66
N SER A 103 -5.57 2.16 3.37
CA SER A 103 -5.76 1.62 2.01
C SER A 103 -7.15 1.96 1.46
N ARG A 104 -8.19 1.87 2.29
CA ARG A 104 -9.56 2.21 1.88
C ARG A 104 -9.69 3.69 1.55
N ALA A 105 -9.17 4.57 2.43
CA ALA A 105 -9.16 6.01 2.18
C ALA A 105 -8.35 6.36 0.91
N PHE A 106 -7.17 5.73 0.74
CA PHE A 106 -6.32 5.95 -0.42
C PHE A 106 -6.98 5.48 -1.72
N ALA A 107 -7.60 4.29 -1.73
CA ALA A 107 -8.30 3.77 -2.89
C ALA A 107 -9.48 4.68 -3.29
N VAL A 108 -10.23 5.20 -2.32
CA VAL A 108 -11.31 6.18 -2.58
C VAL A 108 -10.73 7.49 -3.14
N TYR A 109 -9.61 7.98 -2.60
CA TYR A 109 -8.95 9.18 -3.11
C TYR A 109 -8.47 9.00 -4.56
N VAL A 110 -7.82 7.88 -4.88
CA VAL A 110 -7.38 7.59 -6.27
C VAL A 110 -8.59 7.41 -7.19
N GLY A 111 -9.65 6.75 -6.72
CA GLY A 111 -10.93 6.62 -7.45
C GLY A 111 -11.55 7.98 -7.78
N GLN A 112 -11.54 8.92 -6.83
CA GLN A 112 -12.00 10.29 -7.06
C GLN A 112 -11.20 10.99 -8.16
N GLN A 113 -9.88 10.80 -8.21
CA GLN A 113 -9.05 11.37 -9.28
C GLN A 113 -9.40 10.77 -10.63
N LEU A 114 -9.61 9.44 -10.70
CA LEU A 114 -10.07 8.77 -11.92
C LEU A 114 -11.43 9.32 -12.39
N ASP A 115 -12.36 9.56 -11.48
CA ASP A 115 -13.65 10.17 -11.82
C ASP A 115 -13.49 11.60 -12.36
N ILE A 116 -12.63 12.41 -11.74
CA ILE A 116 -12.32 13.76 -12.25
C ILE A 116 -11.73 13.68 -13.66
N THR A 117 -10.79 12.77 -13.92
CA THR A 117 -10.20 12.62 -15.27
C THR A 117 -11.24 12.25 -16.34
N LYS A 118 -12.27 11.50 -15.96
CA LYS A 118 -13.26 10.96 -16.90
C LYS A 118 -14.49 11.84 -17.08
N PHE A 119 -14.94 12.50 -16.02
CA PHE A 119 -16.26 13.13 -15.97
C PHE A 119 -16.22 14.65 -15.77
N SER A 120 -15.08 15.23 -15.38
CA SER A 120 -14.97 16.69 -15.26
C SER A 120 -15.00 17.37 -16.62
N THR A 121 -15.67 18.51 -16.70
CA THR A 121 -15.64 19.41 -17.87
C THR A 121 -14.60 20.52 -17.74
N ASP A 122 -13.94 20.65 -16.58
CA ASP A 122 -12.86 21.61 -16.36
C ASP A 122 -11.51 21.00 -16.79
N ALA A 123 -10.93 21.57 -17.85
CA ALA A 123 -9.68 21.08 -18.46
C ALA A 123 -8.49 21.12 -17.50
N GLU A 124 -8.40 22.13 -16.62
CA GLU A 124 -7.30 22.23 -15.66
C GLU A 124 -7.44 21.16 -14.56
N ALA A 125 -8.66 20.94 -14.07
CA ALA A 125 -8.95 19.86 -13.13
C ALA A 125 -8.64 18.47 -13.73
N VAL A 126 -9.00 18.25 -15.00
CA VAL A 126 -8.70 16.99 -15.72
C VAL A 126 -7.19 16.78 -15.84
N LYS A 127 -6.44 17.82 -16.20
CA LYS A 127 -4.97 17.74 -16.33
C LYS A 127 -4.33 17.38 -15.00
N LYS A 128 -4.66 18.12 -13.93
CA LYS A 128 -4.15 17.86 -12.58
C LYS A 128 -4.49 16.45 -12.09
N ALA A 129 -5.72 16.02 -12.31
CA ALA A 129 -6.15 14.67 -11.94
C ALA A 129 -5.41 13.58 -12.75
N ASN A 130 -5.10 13.81 -14.03
CA ASN A 130 -4.33 12.87 -14.84
C ASN A 130 -2.90 12.72 -14.29
N ASP A 131 -2.24 13.83 -13.96
CA ASP A 131 -0.90 13.82 -13.36
C ASP A 131 -0.91 13.09 -12.01
N ARG A 132 -1.96 13.31 -11.20
CA ARG A 132 -2.17 12.61 -9.93
C ARG A 132 -2.42 11.10 -10.14
N VAL A 133 -3.29 10.70 -11.06
CA VAL A 133 -3.55 9.28 -11.38
C VAL A 133 -2.29 8.58 -11.89
N ALA A 134 -1.51 9.27 -12.73
CA ALA A 134 -0.26 8.73 -13.27
C ALA A 134 0.75 8.42 -12.16
N LEU A 135 0.85 9.28 -11.15
CA LEU A 135 1.71 9.08 -9.98
C LEU A 135 1.18 7.98 -9.04
N LEU A 136 -0.13 7.98 -8.77
CA LEU A 136 -0.69 7.19 -7.66
C LEU A 136 -1.12 5.78 -8.04
N THR A 137 -1.42 5.48 -9.30
CA THR A 137 -1.84 4.14 -9.69
C THR A 137 -0.79 3.04 -9.47
N PRO A 138 0.52 3.27 -9.66
CA PRO A 138 1.54 2.28 -9.27
C PRO A 138 1.55 2.01 -7.76
N ILE A 139 1.33 3.05 -6.94
CA ILE A 139 1.26 2.94 -5.48
C ILE A 139 -0.01 2.19 -5.08
N ALA A 140 -1.16 2.57 -5.65
CA ALA A 140 -2.45 1.92 -5.44
C ALA A 140 -2.42 0.43 -5.79
N LYS A 141 -1.59 0.04 -6.77
CA LYS A 141 -1.37 -1.36 -7.10
C LYS A 141 -0.37 -1.99 -6.13
N ALA A 142 0.89 -1.59 -6.19
CA ALA A 142 1.97 -2.35 -5.57
C ALA A 142 2.03 -2.19 -4.06
N TYR A 143 1.91 -0.97 -3.56
CA TYR A 143 2.00 -0.73 -2.12
C TYR A 143 0.83 -1.39 -1.39
N LEU A 144 -0.40 -1.19 -1.87
CA LEU A 144 -1.60 -1.76 -1.25
C LEU A 144 -1.59 -3.30 -1.29
N THR A 145 -1.11 -3.90 -2.37
CA THR A 145 -1.04 -5.38 -2.46
C THR A 145 0.07 -5.97 -1.58
N ASP A 146 1.21 -5.30 -1.46
CA ASP A 146 2.27 -5.71 -0.52
C ASP A 146 1.81 -5.60 0.94
N THR A 147 1.23 -4.46 1.33
CA THR A 147 0.82 -4.23 2.72
C THR A 147 -0.43 -5.04 3.09
N ALA A 148 -1.35 -5.26 2.15
CA ALA A 148 -2.47 -6.19 2.34
C ALA A 148 -2.00 -7.63 2.52
N PHE A 149 -0.96 -8.05 1.80
CA PHE A 149 -0.40 -9.39 1.97
C PHE A 149 0.18 -9.56 3.37
N ASN A 150 0.99 -8.60 3.83
CA ASN A 150 1.53 -8.61 5.20
C ASN A 150 0.43 -8.58 6.27
N ALA A 151 -0.61 -7.75 6.09
CA ALA A 151 -1.75 -7.70 6.99
C ALA A 151 -2.53 -9.04 7.03
N THR A 152 -2.64 -9.73 5.89
CA THR A 152 -3.24 -11.06 5.82
C THR A 152 -2.39 -12.12 6.53
N LEU A 153 -1.05 -12.01 6.46
CA LEU A 153 -0.14 -12.85 7.23
C LEU A 153 -0.30 -12.61 8.74
N ASP A 154 -0.29 -11.35 9.19
CA ASP A 154 -0.55 -10.99 10.60
C ASP A 154 -1.90 -11.56 11.07
N ALA A 155 -2.96 -11.44 10.25
CA ALA A 155 -4.27 -11.99 10.56
C ALA A 155 -4.28 -13.53 10.64
N GLN A 156 -3.57 -14.25 9.74
CA GLN A 156 -3.42 -15.70 9.84
C GLN A 156 -2.67 -16.09 11.12
N MET A 157 -1.61 -15.37 11.47
CA MET A 157 -0.77 -15.66 12.64
C MET A 157 -1.55 -15.60 13.96
N VAL A 158 -2.57 -14.73 14.06
CA VAL A 158 -3.48 -14.67 15.22
C VAL A 158 -4.17 -16.01 15.52
N PHE A 159 -4.39 -16.85 14.51
CA PHE A 159 -4.98 -18.18 14.69
C PHE A 159 -4.00 -19.22 15.24
N GLY A 160 -2.69 -18.95 15.21
CA GLY A 160 -1.65 -19.95 15.45
C GLY A 160 -1.77 -21.11 14.48
N GLY A 161 -1.63 -22.35 14.97
CA GLY A 161 -1.71 -23.56 14.14
C GLY A 161 -3.02 -23.70 13.35
N HIS A 162 -4.15 -23.21 13.90
CA HIS A 162 -5.44 -23.23 13.19
C HIS A 162 -5.42 -22.40 11.90
N GLY A 163 -4.61 -21.34 11.83
CA GLY A 163 -4.50 -20.50 10.65
C GLY A 163 -3.92 -21.23 9.44
N PHE A 164 -3.21 -22.33 9.66
CA PHE A 164 -2.66 -23.19 8.62
C PHE A 164 -3.67 -24.24 8.11
N ILE A 165 -4.75 -24.47 8.85
CA ILE A 165 -5.75 -25.50 8.52
C ILE A 165 -6.82 -24.89 7.62
N ARG A 166 -7.15 -25.60 6.53
CA ARG A 166 -8.09 -25.14 5.50
C ARG A 166 -9.48 -24.78 6.03
N GLU A 167 -9.94 -25.47 7.09
CA GLU A 167 -11.27 -25.26 7.67
C GLU A 167 -11.50 -23.82 8.17
N TRP A 168 -10.43 -23.12 8.58
CA TRP A 168 -10.48 -21.74 9.07
C TRP A 168 -10.40 -20.70 7.95
N GLY A 169 -10.13 -21.13 6.70
CA GLY A 169 -10.13 -20.26 5.52
C GLY A 169 -8.98 -19.26 5.42
N MET A 170 -8.22 -18.99 6.48
CA MET A 170 -7.15 -17.99 6.48
C MET A 170 -6.04 -18.26 5.46
N GLU A 171 -5.67 -19.53 5.28
CA GLU A 171 -4.69 -19.93 4.26
C GLU A 171 -5.18 -19.64 2.83
N GLN A 172 -6.50 -19.66 2.61
CA GLN A 172 -7.08 -19.28 1.32
C GLN A 172 -6.87 -17.79 1.02
N CYS A 173 -7.06 -16.91 2.01
CA CYS A 173 -6.84 -15.48 1.85
C CYS A 173 -5.42 -15.20 1.32
N ILE A 174 -4.40 -15.86 1.87
CA ILE A 174 -3.00 -15.72 1.44
C ILE A 174 -2.82 -16.22 0.00
N ARG A 175 -3.30 -17.43 -0.29
CA ARG A 175 -3.17 -18.04 -1.62
C ARG A 175 -3.86 -17.24 -2.71
N ASP A 176 -5.05 -16.72 -2.42
CA ASP A 176 -5.89 -15.98 -3.36
C ASP A 176 -5.37 -14.55 -3.53
N LEU A 177 -4.81 -13.94 -2.47
CA LEU A 177 -4.25 -12.59 -2.53
C LEU A 177 -2.89 -12.52 -3.25
N ARG A 178 -2.05 -13.55 -3.12
CA ARG A 178 -0.66 -13.51 -3.60
C ARG A 178 -0.51 -13.18 -5.09
N ILE A 179 -1.52 -13.49 -5.91
CA ILE A 179 -1.55 -13.15 -7.34
C ILE A 179 -1.58 -11.63 -7.59
N SER A 180 -2.15 -10.85 -6.67
CA SER A 180 -2.33 -9.40 -6.82
C SER A 180 -1.01 -8.63 -6.93
N GLN A 181 0.07 -9.17 -6.35
CA GLN A 181 1.42 -8.62 -6.45
C GLN A 181 2.12 -8.98 -7.79
N ILE A 182 1.53 -9.88 -8.59
CA ILE A 182 2.17 -10.51 -9.75
C ILE A 182 1.54 -10.01 -11.06
N TYR A 183 0.24 -10.22 -11.26
CA TYR A 183 -0.42 -9.83 -12.52
C TYR A 183 -0.65 -8.32 -12.63
N GLU A 184 -1.13 -7.87 -13.79
CA GLU A 184 -1.30 -6.44 -14.11
C GLU A 184 -0.01 -5.61 -13.91
N GLY A 185 1.12 -6.27 -14.16
CA GLY A 185 2.47 -5.78 -13.91
C GLY A 185 2.90 -6.03 -12.47
N THR A 186 3.97 -6.81 -12.29
CA THR A 186 4.51 -7.16 -10.97
C THR A 186 4.78 -5.92 -10.12
N ASN A 187 4.81 -6.07 -8.80
CA ASN A 187 5.07 -4.93 -7.93
C ASN A 187 6.42 -4.25 -8.23
N GLY A 188 7.45 -5.02 -8.63
CA GLY A 188 8.71 -4.46 -9.13
C GLY A 188 8.56 -3.62 -10.41
N VAL A 189 7.73 -4.06 -11.36
CA VAL A 189 7.42 -3.27 -12.58
C VAL A 189 6.67 -1.99 -12.25
N GLN A 190 5.74 -2.01 -11.29
CA GLN A 190 5.06 -0.79 -10.82
C GLN A 190 6.03 0.16 -10.12
N SER A 191 6.94 -0.37 -9.30
CA SER A 191 7.99 0.41 -8.66
C SER A 191 8.90 1.08 -9.69
N GLN A 192 9.29 0.37 -10.75
CA GLN A 192 10.06 0.92 -11.88
C GLN A 192 9.27 1.96 -12.67
N ASP A 193 7.97 1.74 -12.89
CA ASP A 193 7.07 2.73 -13.50
C ASP A 193 7.08 4.02 -12.70
N LEU A 194 6.87 3.94 -11.38
CA LEU A 194 6.87 5.07 -10.47
C LEU A 194 8.18 5.86 -10.53
N ILE A 195 9.30 5.22 -10.18
CA ILE A 195 10.59 5.94 -10.08
C ILE A 195 11.08 6.44 -11.44
N GLY A 196 10.97 5.63 -12.49
CA GLY A 196 11.48 5.96 -13.81
C GLY A 196 10.57 6.92 -14.56
N ARG A 197 9.32 6.50 -14.83
CA ARG A 197 8.41 7.23 -15.72
C ARG A 197 7.60 8.31 -15.01
N LYS A 198 7.27 8.13 -13.72
CA LYS A 198 6.39 9.06 -12.99
C LYS A 198 7.14 10.03 -12.07
N THR A 199 8.44 9.79 -11.85
CA THR A 199 9.33 10.69 -11.09
C THR A 199 10.46 11.22 -11.96
N ILE A 200 11.38 10.38 -12.44
CA ILE A 200 12.60 10.85 -13.14
C ILE A 200 12.26 11.53 -14.47
N LYS A 201 11.42 10.90 -15.31
CA LYS A 201 11.09 11.43 -16.64
C LYS A 201 10.42 12.81 -16.61
N CYS A 202 9.68 13.13 -15.55
CA CYS A 202 9.04 14.44 -15.38
C CYS A 202 9.82 15.39 -14.44
N GLY A 203 11.07 15.04 -14.07
CA GLY A 203 11.89 15.86 -13.17
C GLY A 203 11.30 16.02 -11.77
N GLY A 204 10.45 15.09 -11.33
CA GLY A 204 9.78 15.14 -10.03
C GLY A 204 8.53 16.03 -9.97
N ALA A 205 8.05 16.56 -11.09
CA ALA A 205 6.91 17.48 -11.11
C ALA A 205 5.64 16.91 -10.45
N PHE A 206 5.28 15.66 -10.76
CA PHE A 206 4.04 15.05 -10.24
C PHE A 206 4.07 14.84 -8.72
N ILE A 207 5.20 14.37 -8.20
CA ILE A 207 5.38 14.15 -6.76
C ILE A 207 5.50 15.48 -6.00
N ALA A 208 6.12 16.50 -6.58
CA ALA A 208 6.17 17.84 -5.99
C ALA A 208 4.76 18.42 -5.80
N GLU A 209 3.89 18.32 -6.82
CA GLU A 209 2.50 18.76 -6.70
C GLU A 209 1.71 17.94 -5.65
N TYR A 210 2.00 16.65 -5.50
CA TYR A 210 1.38 15.81 -4.47
C TYR A 210 1.79 16.23 -3.07
N ILE A 211 3.09 16.44 -2.87
CA ILE A 211 3.67 16.89 -1.62
C ILE A 211 3.10 18.27 -1.24
N GLN A 212 2.92 19.18 -2.19
CA GLN A 212 2.32 20.48 -1.91
C GLN A 212 0.87 20.34 -1.43
N GLU A 213 0.04 19.53 -2.09
CA GLU A 213 -1.34 19.25 -1.64
C GLU A 213 -1.39 18.67 -0.23
N ILE A 214 -0.45 17.78 0.10
CA ILE A 214 -0.32 17.18 1.44
C ILE A 214 0.05 18.26 2.46
N ARG A 215 1.04 19.12 2.15
CA ARG A 215 1.47 20.22 3.03
C ARG A 215 0.35 21.21 3.28
N ASP A 216 -0.35 21.63 2.25
CA ASP A 216 -1.47 22.57 2.35
C ASP A 216 -2.55 22.02 3.29
N PHE A 217 -2.91 20.74 3.10
CA PHE A 217 -3.87 20.08 3.98
C PHE A 217 -3.35 19.93 5.42
N ALA A 218 -2.11 19.47 5.61
CA ALA A 218 -1.52 19.30 6.95
C ALA A 218 -1.43 20.63 7.70
N ASN A 219 -1.11 21.73 7.01
CA ASN A 219 -1.08 23.07 7.59
C ASN A 219 -2.46 23.61 7.98
N SER A 220 -3.53 23.11 7.35
CA SER A 220 -4.92 23.44 7.73
C SER A 220 -5.42 22.72 8.98
N LEU A 221 -4.65 21.77 9.53
CA LEU A 221 -5.04 21.03 10.73
C LEU A 221 -4.90 21.88 11.99
N ASP A 222 -5.88 21.70 12.89
CA ASP A 222 -5.92 22.32 14.20
C ASP A 222 -4.85 21.73 15.15
N ALA A 223 -4.54 22.46 16.22
CA ALA A 223 -3.46 22.14 17.15
C ALA A 223 -3.63 20.80 17.90
N ASP A 224 -4.87 20.32 18.06
CA ASP A 224 -5.18 19.01 18.65
C ASP A 224 -4.71 17.83 17.79
N LEU A 225 -4.44 18.07 16.50
CA LEU A 225 -3.91 17.10 15.54
C LEU A 225 -2.42 17.31 15.23
N ASN A 226 -1.68 18.07 16.06
CA ASN A 226 -0.25 18.30 15.85
C ASN A 226 0.55 17.00 15.66
N PHE A 227 0.23 15.92 16.39
CA PHE A 227 0.95 14.65 16.27
C PHE A 227 0.94 14.05 14.85
N ILE A 228 -0.18 14.19 14.11
CA ILE A 228 -0.29 13.69 12.73
C ILE A 228 0.07 14.75 11.71
N LYS A 229 -0.15 16.04 12.04
CA LYS A 229 0.31 17.17 11.23
C LYS A 229 1.83 17.15 11.08
N ASP A 230 2.55 17.15 12.20
CA ASP A 230 4.01 17.21 12.24
C ASP A 230 4.60 15.98 11.54
N ALA A 231 4.11 14.78 11.89
CA ALA A 231 4.52 13.54 11.25
C ALA A 231 4.28 13.52 9.71
N THR A 232 3.19 14.11 9.24
CA THR A 232 2.90 14.20 7.81
C THR A 232 3.79 15.22 7.11
N LEU A 233 4.07 16.36 7.74
CA LEU A 233 4.99 17.38 7.21
C LEU A 233 6.44 16.86 7.14
N ASP A 234 6.88 16.14 8.18
CA ASP A 234 8.19 15.51 8.22
C ASP A 234 8.31 14.45 7.13
N ALA A 235 7.34 13.53 7.01
CA ALA A 235 7.32 12.54 5.94
C ALA A 235 7.32 13.17 4.54
N ALA A 236 6.61 14.29 4.36
CA ALA A 236 6.59 15.03 3.10
C ALA A 236 7.96 15.64 2.77
N ALA A 237 8.66 16.21 3.76
CA ALA A 237 10.01 16.73 3.60
C ALA A 237 11.04 15.62 3.31
N GLU A 238 10.93 14.49 3.98
CA GLU A 238 11.80 13.32 3.75
C GLU A 238 11.63 12.73 2.35
N VAL A 239 10.37 12.57 1.88
CA VAL A 239 10.09 12.08 0.53
C VAL A 239 10.50 13.09 -0.54
N GLU A 240 10.35 14.39 -0.30
CA GLU A 240 10.89 15.42 -1.20
C GLU A 240 12.41 15.32 -1.31
N SER A 241 13.11 15.23 -0.17
CA SER A 241 14.56 15.12 -0.10
C SER A 241 15.07 13.88 -0.82
N VAL A 242 14.49 12.70 -0.56
CA VAL A 242 14.91 11.47 -1.23
C VAL A 242 14.58 11.49 -2.72
N THR A 243 13.48 12.15 -3.13
CA THR A 243 13.16 12.35 -4.55
C THR A 243 14.23 13.19 -5.24
N GLN A 244 14.67 14.29 -4.63
CA GLN A 244 15.75 15.11 -5.19
C GLN A 244 17.07 14.33 -5.29
N TYR A 245 17.39 13.53 -4.27
CA TYR A 245 18.54 12.62 -4.32
C TYR A 245 18.44 11.64 -5.50
N ILE A 246 17.28 10.99 -5.69
CA ILE A 246 17.05 10.06 -6.81
C ILE A 246 17.26 10.75 -8.16
N LEU A 247 16.75 11.97 -8.33
CA LEU A 247 16.91 12.73 -9.58
C LEU A 247 18.38 13.02 -9.91
N GLN A 248 19.24 13.19 -8.91
CA GLN A 248 20.68 13.37 -9.15
C GLN A 248 21.39 12.04 -9.35
N ALA A 249 21.18 11.06 -8.45
CA ALA A 249 21.83 9.75 -8.54
C ALA A 249 21.51 9.01 -9.85
N SER A 250 20.29 9.18 -10.38
CA SER A 250 19.89 8.59 -11.67
C SER A 250 20.66 9.13 -12.89
N LYS A 251 21.30 10.31 -12.77
CA LYS A 251 22.18 10.86 -13.82
C LYS A 251 23.59 10.29 -13.75
N GLU A 252 24.01 9.87 -12.56
CA GLU A 252 25.35 9.34 -12.29
C GLU A 252 25.43 7.84 -12.54
N ASN A 253 24.36 7.10 -12.24
CA ASN A 253 24.30 5.64 -12.39
C ASN A 253 22.97 5.20 -13.01
N ILE A 254 23.03 4.55 -14.17
CA ILE A 254 21.86 4.09 -14.92
C ILE A 254 21.10 2.94 -14.24
N ASP A 255 21.77 2.15 -13.39
CA ASP A 255 21.16 1.04 -12.66
C ASP A 255 20.46 1.50 -11.38
N PHE A 256 20.78 2.70 -10.89
CA PHE A 256 20.25 3.25 -9.65
C PHE A 256 18.71 3.25 -9.59
N PRO A 257 17.96 3.74 -10.61
CA PRO A 257 16.51 3.75 -10.55
C PRO A 257 15.93 2.34 -10.35
N ASN A 258 16.50 1.32 -10.99
CA ASN A 258 16.01 -0.05 -10.88
C ASN A 258 16.30 -0.64 -9.50
N ALA A 259 17.49 -0.38 -8.95
CA ALA A 259 17.88 -0.87 -7.62
C ALA A 259 17.08 -0.22 -6.47
N ALA A 260 16.74 1.07 -6.58
CA ALA A 260 16.03 1.83 -5.55
C ALA A 260 14.49 1.76 -5.66
N ALA A 261 13.94 1.19 -6.73
CA ALA A 261 12.54 1.33 -7.12
C ALA A 261 11.54 0.93 -6.03
N VAL A 262 11.74 -0.24 -5.41
CA VAL A 262 10.78 -0.81 -4.45
C VAL A 262 10.75 0.01 -3.16
N ASP A 263 11.92 0.36 -2.61
CA ASP A 263 11.98 1.14 -1.39
C ASP A 263 11.45 2.57 -1.59
N TYR A 264 11.68 3.18 -2.76
CA TYR A 264 11.05 4.47 -3.09
C TYR A 264 9.53 4.36 -3.19
N LEU A 265 9.00 3.31 -3.82
CA LEU A 265 7.55 3.08 -3.88
C LEU A 265 6.93 2.94 -2.48
N HIS A 266 7.59 2.21 -1.58
CA HIS A 266 7.13 2.08 -0.19
C HIS A 266 7.25 3.40 0.59
N ALA A 267 8.30 4.21 0.34
CA ALA A 267 8.43 5.53 0.96
C ALA A 267 7.27 6.48 0.58
N VAL A 268 6.92 6.55 -0.72
CA VAL A 268 5.78 7.37 -1.17
C VAL A 268 4.44 6.77 -0.71
N GLY A 269 4.34 5.44 -0.60
CA GLY A 269 3.19 4.74 -0.01
C GLY A 269 2.95 5.12 1.46
N LEU A 270 4.00 5.15 2.28
CA LEU A 270 3.94 5.56 3.68
C LEU A 270 3.52 7.03 3.83
N LEU A 271 4.08 7.94 3.04
CA LEU A 271 3.62 9.34 2.99
C LEU A 271 2.13 9.42 2.62
N SER A 272 1.70 8.63 1.64
CA SER A 272 0.29 8.60 1.22
C SER A 272 -0.63 8.10 2.33
N PHE A 273 -0.20 7.10 3.11
CA PHE A 273 -0.95 6.64 4.28
C PHE A 273 -0.97 7.70 5.40
N SER A 274 0.13 8.42 5.63
CA SER A 274 0.15 9.55 6.57
C SER A 274 -0.88 10.60 6.18
N TYR A 275 -0.95 10.95 4.90
CA TYR A 275 -1.95 11.87 4.37
C TYR A 275 -3.39 11.37 4.59
N MET A 276 -3.64 10.08 4.34
CA MET A 276 -4.97 9.50 4.58
C MET A 276 -5.34 9.49 6.06
N PHE A 277 -4.41 9.16 6.96
CA PHE A 277 -4.64 9.24 8.40
C PHE A 277 -4.86 10.68 8.88
N ALA A 278 -4.16 11.66 8.33
CA ALA A 278 -4.41 13.07 8.59
C ALA A 278 -5.85 13.46 8.19
N LYS A 279 -6.34 13.03 7.02
CA LYS A 279 -7.73 13.24 6.59
C LYS A 279 -8.74 12.56 7.51
N ILE A 280 -8.48 11.29 7.87
CA ILE A 280 -9.33 10.51 8.77
C ILE A 280 -9.42 11.18 10.14
N ALA A 281 -8.28 11.60 10.71
CA ALA A 281 -8.22 12.27 12.00
C ALA A 281 -8.96 13.61 11.98
N ASN A 282 -8.76 14.43 10.95
CA ASN A 282 -9.47 15.69 10.79
C ASN A 282 -10.99 15.50 10.70
N ALA A 283 -11.45 14.47 9.99
CA ALA A 283 -12.88 14.15 9.88
C ALA A 283 -13.48 13.57 11.18
N ALA A 284 -12.64 13.01 12.06
CA ALA A 284 -13.05 12.37 13.31
C ALA A 284 -13.02 13.30 14.53
N LYS A 285 -12.08 14.27 14.58
CA LYS A 285 -11.78 15.06 15.79
C LYS A 285 -12.98 15.74 16.44
N ALA A 286 -13.91 16.24 15.65
CA ALA A 286 -15.07 17.00 16.11
C ALA A 286 -16.32 16.12 16.34
N LYS A 287 -16.18 14.79 16.28
CA LYS A 287 -17.28 13.85 16.37
C LYS A 287 -17.18 13.00 17.63
N ASP A 288 -18.32 12.81 18.27
CA ASP A 288 -18.42 12.03 19.51
C ASP A 288 -18.65 10.55 19.24
N GLY A 289 -18.10 9.71 20.14
CA GLY A 289 -18.31 8.27 20.15
C GLY A 289 -17.02 7.47 19.94
N GLU A 290 -17.05 6.22 20.42
CA GLU A 290 -15.90 5.32 20.45
C GLU A 290 -15.29 5.10 19.05
N PHE A 291 -16.12 5.04 18.01
CA PHE A 291 -15.66 4.89 16.64
C PHE A 291 -14.66 5.99 16.23
N TYR A 292 -14.97 7.26 16.50
CA TYR A 292 -14.13 8.39 16.11
C TYR A 292 -12.87 8.49 16.98
N GLN A 293 -12.99 8.21 18.28
CA GLN A 293 -11.83 8.14 19.18
C GLN A 293 -10.85 7.02 18.78
N ASN A 294 -11.37 5.89 18.32
CA ASN A 294 -10.56 4.80 17.78
C ASN A 294 -9.85 5.20 16.47
N LYS A 295 -10.42 6.08 15.64
CA LYS A 295 -9.73 6.63 14.47
C LYS A 295 -8.49 7.44 14.85
N LEU A 296 -8.61 8.30 15.86
CA LEU A 296 -7.50 9.11 16.36
C LEU A 296 -6.42 8.23 16.98
N SER A 297 -6.83 7.23 17.77
CA SER A 297 -5.90 6.27 18.39
C SER A 297 -5.17 5.41 17.35
N LEU A 298 -5.85 4.99 16.28
CA LEU A 298 -5.23 4.24 15.19
C LEU A 298 -4.29 5.11 14.35
N ALA A 299 -4.61 6.38 14.14
CA ALA A 299 -3.70 7.34 13.50
C ALA A 299 -2.42 7.51 14.32
N LEU A 300 -2.54 7.62 15.65
CA LEU A 300 -1.37 7.66 16.55
C LEU A 300 -0.54 6.37 16.47
N TYR A 301 -1.20 5.21 16.44
CA TYR A 301 -0.53 3.92 16.26
C TYR A 301 0.26 3.90 14.94
N PHE A 302 -0.35 4.33 13.82
CA PHE A 302 0.34 4.42 12.54
C PHE A 302 1.59 5.29 12.62
N VAL A 303 1.46 6.51 13.16
CA VAL A 303 2.58 7.45 13.31
C VAL A 303 3.73 6.85 14.14
N GLN A 304 3.41 6.17 15.25
CA GLN A 304 4.44 5.68 16.17
C GLN A 304 5.00 4.30 15.83
N ARG A 305 4.25 3.46 15.10
CA ARG A 305 4.56 2.03 14.93
C ARG A 305 4.78 1.60 13.49
N ILE A 306 4.30 2.36 12.51
CA ILE A 306 4.38 2.01 11.08
C ILE A 306 5.19 3.05 10.31
N LEU A 307 4.88 4.34 10.47
CA LEU A 307 5.57 5.42 9.75
C LEU A 307 7.10 5.45 9.93
N PRO A 308 7.70 5.02 11.07
CA PRO A 308 9.16 4.95 11.20
C PRO A 308 9.86 4.05 10.17
N GLU A 309 9.12 3.16 9.48
CA GLU A 309 9.64 2.42 8.33
C GLU A 309 10.13 3.34 7.21
N LEU A 310 9.61 4.57 7.10
CA LEU A 310 10.01 5.54 6.08
C LEU A 310 11.52 5.82 6.13
N ALA A 311 12.05 6.05 7.33
CA ALA A 311 13.48 6.28 7.53
C ALA A 311 14.31 5.07 7.05
N MET A 312 13.87 3.85 7.37
CA MET A 312 14.53 2.62 6.89
C MET A 312 14.50 2.51 5.36
N ARG A 313 13.37 2.83 4.71
CA ARG A 313 13.25 2.83 3.24
C ARG A 313 14.19 3.86 2.60
N ILE A 314 14.27 5.05 3.16
CA ILE A 314 15.16 6.11 2.67
C ILE A 314 16.63 5.69 2.80
N THR A 315 17.02 5.04 3.90
CA THR A 315 18.36 4.49 4.07
C THR A 315 18.69 3.47 2.97
N LYS A 316 17.76 2.56 2.64
CA LYS A 316 17.96 1.58 1.56
C LYS A 316 18.09 2.23 0.18
N VAL A 317 17.27 3.24 -0.13
CA VAL A 317 17.40 4.03 -1.37
C VAL A 317 18.79 4.67 -1.48
N LYS A 318 19.30 5.23 -0.37
CA LYS A 318 20.61 5.89 -0.32
C LYS A 318 21.79 4.94 -0.35
N ALA A 319 21.58 3.63 -0.18
CA ALA A 319 22.64 2.64 -0.31
C ALA A 319 23.13 2.46 -1.77
N GLY A 320 22.36 2.97 -2.75
CA GLY A 320 22.76 2.99 -4.15
C GLY A 320 22.66 1.63 -4.86
N ALA A 321 23.02 1.61 -6.15
CA ALA A 321 22.94 0.40 -6.98
C ALA A 321 24.09 -0.58 -6.72
N GLU A 322 25.27 -0.06 -6.37
CA GLU A 322 26.52 -0.83 -6.30
C GLU A 322 26.41 -2.04 -5.36
N VAL A 323 25.73 -1.87 -4.23
CA VAL A 323 25.54 -2.94 -3.23
C VAL A 323 24.81 -4.15 -3.82
N VAL A 324 23.95 -3.95 -4.82
CA VAL A 324 23.20 -5.04 -5.48
C VAL A 324 23.88 -5.48 -6.78
N MET A 325 24.42 -4.53 -7.56
CA MET A 325 24.93 -4.80 -8.91
C MET A 325 26.38 -5.33 -8.94
N ASN A 326 27.12 -5.27 -7.83
CA ASN A 326 28.51 -5.76 -7.77
C ASN A 326 28.63 -7.30 -7.65
N PHE A 327 27.53 -8.02 -7.46
CA PHE A 327 27.54 -9.49 -7.47
C PHE A 327 27.63 -10.00 -8.92
N SER A 328 28.55 -10.92 -9.19
CA SER A 328 28.63 -11.58 -10.49
C SER A 328 27.42 -12.48 -10.72
N GLU A 329 27.09 -12.78 -11.98
CA GLU A 329 26.04 -13.75 -12.31
C GLU A 329 26.31 -15.12 -11.66
N ASP A 330 27.57 -15.54 -11.67
CA ASP A 330 28.06 -16.78 -11.04
C ASP A 330 27.71 -16.87 -9.55
N TYR A 331 27.65 -15.75 -8.83
CA TYR A 331 27.25 -15.74 -7.41
C TYR A 331 25.84 -16.34 -7.22
N PHE A 332 24.95 -16.16 -8.20
CA PHE A 332 23.58 -16.63 -8.14
C PHE A 332 23.40 -18.03 -8.74
N THR A 333 24.21 -18.40 -9.73
CA THR A 333 24.04 -19.63 -10.52
C THR A 333 24.96 -20.77 -10.09
N ASN A 334 26.15 -20.47 -9.55
CA ASN A 334 27.08 -21.49 -9.05
C ASN A 334 26.74 -21.86 -7.61
N GLN A 335 25.67 -22.64 -7.47
CA GLN A 335 25.39 -23.37 -6.23
C GLN A 335 26.13 -24.71 -6.29
N ALA A 336 27.37 -24.71 -5.80
CA ALA A 336 28.08 -25.93 -5.43
C ALA A 336 27.49 -26.53 -4.14
#